data_AF-A0A843AFJ8-F1
#
_entry.id   AF-A0A843AFJ8-F1
#
_cell.length_a   1.000
_cell.length_b   1.000
_cell.length_c   1.000
_cell.angle_alpha   90.00
_cell.angle_beta   90.00
_cell.angle_gamma   90.00
#
_symmetry.space_group_name_H-M   'P 1'
#
loop_
_entity.id
_entity.type
_entity.pdbx_description
1 polymer ?
#
loop_
_entity_poly.entity_id
_entity_poly.type
_entity_poly.pdbx_seq_one_letter_code
_entity_poly.pdbx_strand_id
1 'polypeptide(L)'
;MYKEDVHKFLPDLANRWTAIFVGEPVPPKQKLVVISEKLGFAKKEKLRRKTIEELKELIKEKTKNKKIVILFNHFERMTQLSADTWKFLINLDSIILVTSYSKNFKPAAYSLYRQMEHIREEKHEEMDIKYSIFAIITALGLFSYIKLATASNAYIASILLAGIWFGLIVFRTFLFVGRG
;
A
#
# COMPACT_ATOMS: atom_id res chain seq x y z
N MET A 1 4.46 3.20 -13.60
CA MET A 1 3.62 4.37 -13.28
C MET A 1 2.43 3.84 -12.48
N TYR A 2 2.48 3.92 -11.14
CA TYR A 2 1.49 3.22 -10.29
C TYR A 2 0.12 3.93 -10.36
N LYS A 3 -0.87 3.21 -10.90
CA LYS A 3 -2.27 3.59 -11.16
C LYS A 3 -3.19 3.08 -10.03
N GLU A 4 -2.83 3.30 -8.77
CA GLU A 4 -3.69 2.87 -7.67
C GLU A 4 -4.79 3.91 -7.43
N ASP A 5 -5.96 3.62 -7.99
CA ASP A 5 -7.17 4.42 -7.88
C ASP A 5 -8.13 3.73 -6.91
N VAL A 6 -8.38 4.34 -5.75
CA VAL A 6 -9.31 3.80 -4.75
C VAL A 6 -10.77 3.87 -5.20
N HIS A 7 -11.07 4.59 -6.29
CA HIS A 7 -12.39 4.60 -6.90
C HIS A 7 -12.87 3.20 -7.29
N LYS A 8 -11.94 2.27 -7.61
CA LYS A 8 -12.26 0.88 -7.94
C LYS A 8 -13.03 0.16 -6.83
N PHE A 9 -12.82 0.56 -5.57
CA PHE A 9 -13.48 -0.02 -4.39
C PHE A 9 -14.83 0.62 -4.07
N LEU A 10 -15.20 1.72 -4.74
CA LEU A 10 -16.42 2.45 -4.46
C LEU A 10 -17.69 1.59 -4.58
N PRO A 11 -17.88 0.76 -5.63
CA PRO A 11 -19.09 -0.07 -5.76
C PRO A 11 -19.25 -1.06 -4.60
N ASP A 12 -18.19 -1.76 -4.22
CA ASP A 12 -18.22 -2.76 -3.16
C ASP A 12 -18.49 -2.13 -1.78
N LEU A 13 -17.88 -0.97 -1.52
CA LEU A 13 -18.07 -0.24 -0.27
C LEU A 13 -19.45 0.41 -0.20
N ALA A 14 -19.97 0.93 -1.31
CA ALA A 14 -21.28 1.57 -1.40
C ALA A 14 -22.43 0.58 -1.13
N ASN A 15 -22.23 -0.71 -1.39
CA ASN A 15 -23.21 -1.76 -1.07
C ASN A 15 -23.37 -2.00 0.44
N ARG A 16 -22.34 -1.67 1.25
CA ARG A 16 -22.32 -1.96 2.70
C ARG A 16 -22.37 -0.71 3.58
N TRP A 17 -21.85 0.40 3.09
CA TRP A 17 -21.73 1.65 3.82
C TRP A 17 -22.03 2.85 2.93
N THR A 18 -22.29 4.00 3.55
CA THR A 18 -22.35 5.28 2.83
C THR A 18 -20.93 5.64 2.38
N ALA A 19 -20.57 5.27 1.15
CA ALA A 19 -19.25 5.49 0.59
C ALA A 19 -19.22 6.68 -0.40
N ILE A 20 -18.23 7.55 -0.27
CA ILE A 20 -18.08 8.75 -1.09
C ILE A 20 -16.67 8.88 -1.61
N PHE A 21 -16.53 8.98 -2.93
CA PHE A 21 -15.27 9.32 -3.59
C PHE A 21 -15.14 10.83 -3.86
N VAL A 22 -14.00 11.43 -3.50
CA VAL A 22 -13.73 12.87 -3.69
C VAL A 22 -12.56 13.18 -4.64
N GLY A 23 -11.94 12.17 -5.24
CA GLY A 23 -10.84 12.33 -6.21
C GLY A 23 -9.51 12.61 -5.54
N GLU A 24 -9.18 13.89 -5.34
CA GLU A 24 -7.94 14.35 -4.70
C GLU A 24 -8.21 14.95 -3.31
N PRO A 25 -7.23 15.01 -2.39
CA PRO A 25 -7.43 15.51 -1.02
C PRO A 25 -7.39 17.04 -0.92
N VAL A 26 -7.01 17.72 -2.02
CA VAL A 26 -6.84 19.18 -2.10
C VAL A 26 -7.78 19.79 -3.16
N PRO A 27 -8.22 21.04 -3.01
CA PRO A 27 -8.10 21.89 -1.81
C PRO A 27 -9.16 21.56 -0.74
N PRO A 28 -8.83 21.63 0.56
CA PRO A 28 -9.61 21.00 1.64
C PRO A 28 -11.03 21.56 1.77
N LYS A 29 -11.20 22.89 1.67
CA LYS A 29 -12.52 23.54 1.72
C LYS A 29 -13.47 22.99 0.66
N GLN A 30 -12.99 22.84 -0.58
CA GLN A 30 -13.82 22.33 -1.67
C GLN A 30 -14.19 20.86 -1.44
N LYS A 31 -13.28 20.05 -0.86
CA LYS A 31 -13.56 18.66 -0.54
C LYS A 31 -14.61 18.50 0.56
N LEU A 32 -14.55 19.31 1.62
CA LEU A 32 -15.60 19.34 2.65
C LEU A 32 -16.98 19.72 2.07
N VAL A 33 -17.02 20.67 1.13
CA VAL A 33 -18.26 21.02 0.41
C VAL A 33 -18.78 19.83 -0.39
N VAL A 34 -17.92 19.16 -1.16
CA VAL A 34 -18.30 17.99 -1.96
C VAL A 34 -18.79 16.84 -1.07
N ILE A 35 -18.14 16.58 0.06
CA ILE A 35 -18.56 15.57 1.04
C ILE A 35 -19.95 15.92 1.55
N SER A 36 -20.15 17.16 2.02
CA SER A 36 -21.42 17.62 2.57
C SER A 36 -22.56 17.60 1.54
N GLU A 37 -22.25 17.94 0.29
CA GLU A 37 -23.19 17.90 -0.83
C GLU A 37 -23.60 16.47 -1.16
N LYS A 38 -22.63 15.55 -1.29
CA LYS A 38 -22.89 14.12 -1.58
C LYS A 38 -23.62 13.40 -0.45
N LEU A 39 -23.45 13.86 0.80
CA LEU A 39 -24.21 13.36 1.95
C LEU A 39 -25.60 14.00 2.09
N GLY A 40 -25.97 14.93 1.21
CA GLY A 40 -27.28 15.57 1.21
C GLY A 40 -27.50 16.55 2.36
N PHE A 41 -26.44 17.14 2.93
CA PHE A 41 -26.59 18.05 4.08
C PHE A 41 -27.16 19.42 3.69
N ALA A 42 -26.77 19.93 2.53
CA ALA A 42 -27.30 21.17 1.94
C ALA A 42 -26.90 21.29 0.47
N LYS A 43 -27.50 22.25 -0.25
CA LYS A 43 -27.09 22.62 -1.61
C LYS A 43 -25.68 23.25 -1.62
N LYS A 44 -24.95 23.00 -2.71
CA LYS A 44 -23.56 23.43 -2.92
C LYS A 44 -23.34 24.92 -2.70
N GLU A 45 -24.27 25.76 -3.15
CA GLU A 45 -24.17 27.23 -3.05
C GLU A 45 -24.15 27.68 -1.59
N LYS A 46 -24.97 27.06 -0.74
CA LYS A 46 -25.03 27.34 0.69
C LYS A 46 -23.75 26.86 1.40
N LEU A 47 -23.26 25.68 1.02
CA LEU A 47 -22.05 25.09 1.58
C LEU A 47 -20.79 25.88 1.23
N ARG A 48 -20.68 26.43 0.01
CA ARG A 48 -19.51 27.23 -0.43
C ARG A 48 -19.29 28.50 0.39
N ARG A 49 -20.38 29.08 0.92
CA ARG A 49 -20.35 30.29 1.76
C ARG A 49 -19.79 30.01 3.16
N LYS A 50 -19.80 28.75 3.61
CA LYS A 50 -19.27 28.35 4.92
C LYS A 50 -17.75 28.37 4.94
N THR A 51 -17.19 28.60 6.12
CA THR A 51 -15.78 28.43 6.44
C THR A 51 -15.43 26.94 6.59
N ILE A 52 -14.13 26.62 6.67
CA ILE A 52 -13.68 25.25 6.90
C ILE A 52 -14.19 24.71 8.24
N GLU A 53 -14.16 25.52 9.30
CA GLU A 53 -14.59 25.12 10.64
C GLU A 53 -16.11 24.89 10.70
N GLU A 54 -16.91 25.76 10.09
CA GLU A 54 -18.36 25.52 9.98
C GLU A 54 -18.71 24.24 9.21
N LEU A 55 -17.92 23.89 8.19
CA LEU A 55 -18.12 22.65 7.43
C LEU A 55 -17.71 21.43 8.25
N LYS A 56 -16.62 21.52 9.01
CA LYS A 56 -16.18 20.47 9.94
C LYS A 56 -17.23 20.19 11.01
N GLU A 57 -17.78 21.23 11.64
CA GLU A 57 -18.86 21.12 12.62
C GLU A 57 -20.12 20.50 12.01
N LEU A 58 -20.53 20.99 10.84
CA LEU A 58 -21.69 20.45 10.12
C LEU A 58 -21.53 18.95 9.86
N ILE A 59 -20.36 18.52 9.38
CA ILE A 59 -20.08 17.10 9.16
C ILE A 59 -20.15 16.36 10.50
N LYS A 60 -19.42 16.79 11.53
CA LYS A 60 -19.42 16.15 12.85
C LYS A 60 -20.83 15.93 13.41
N GLU A 61 -21.69 16.94 13.33
CA GLU A 61 -23.07 16.85 13.82
C GLU A 61 -23.92 15.87 12.99
N LYS A 62 -23.82 15.95 11.67
CA LYS A 62 -24.66 15.17 10.76
C LYS A 62 -24.19 13.73 10.55
N THR A 63 -22.95 13.41 10.89
CA THR A 63 -22.39 12.05 10.75
C THR A 63 -22.39 11.23 12.04
N LYS A 64 -22.69 11.82 13.20
CA LYS A 64 -22.58 11.19 14.53
C LYS A 64 -23.17 9.77 14.63
N ASN A 65 -24.27 9.48 13.93
CA ASN A 65 -24.98 8.20 14.02
C ASN A 65 -24.82 7.30 12.79
N LYS A 66 -23.90 7.62 11.86
CA LYS A 66 -23.75 6.89 10.60
C LYS A 66 -22.27 6.67 10.30
N LYS A 67 -21.89 5.44 9.97
CA LYS A 67 -20.55 5.17 9.44
C LYS A 67 -20.48 5.59 7.98
N ILE A 68 -19.49 6.42 7.66
CA ILE A 68 -19.28 6.99 6.34
C ILE A 68 -17.85 6.69 5.91
N VAL A 69 -17.71 6.16 4.69
CA VAL A 69 -16.40 5.87 4.10
C VAL A 69 -16.08 6.96 3.09
N ILE A 70 -14.96 7.66 3.28
CA ILE A 70 -14.51 8.72 2.36
C ILE A 70 -13.26 8.24 1.65
N LEU A 71 -13.33 8.24 0.32
CA LEU A 71 -12.29 7.75 -0.56
C LEU A 71 -11.62 8.90 -1.33
N PHE A 72 -10.28 8.94 -1.33
CA PHE A 72 -9.50 9.86 -2.16
C PHE A 72 -8.15 9.28 -2.57
N ASN A 73 -7.66 9.65 -3.73
CA ASN A 73 -6.36 9.24 -4.24
C ASN A 73 -5.27 10.23 -3.83
N HIS A 74 -4.01 9.81 -3.94
CA HIS A 74 -2.84 10.69 -3.85
C HIS A 74 -2.71 11.41 -2.51
N PHE A 75 -2.72 10.66 -1.41
CA PHE A 75 -2.45 11.19 -0.07
C PHE A 75 -1.19 12.08 -0.02
N GLU A 76 -0.15 11.72 -0.79
CA GLU A 76 1.13 12.45 -0.83
C GLU A 76 1.01 13.90 -1.30
N ARG A 77 -0.10 14.29 -1.93
CA ARG A 77 -0.34 15.66 -2.42
C ARG A 77 -0.93 16.59 -1.36
N MET A 78 -1.16 16.10 -0.14
CA MET A 78 -1.73 16.93 0.92
C MET A 78 -0.80 18.04 1.34
N THR A 79 -1.35 19.26 1.36
CA THR A 79 -0.76 20.37 2.10
C THR A 79 -0.96 20.17 3.60
N GLN A 80 -0.18 20.86 4.44
CA GLN A 80 -0.33 20.81 5.90
C GLN A 80 -1.76 21.15 6.35
N LEU A 81 -2.34 22.23 5.81
CA LEU A 81 -3.73 22.61 6.05
C LEU A 81 -4.73 21.49 5.72
N SER A 82 -4.46 20.75 4.63
CA SER A 82 -5.31 19.62 4.25
C SER A 82 -5.15 18.48 5.23
N ALA A 83 -3.92 18.13 5.60
CA ALA A 83 -3.63 17.09 6.58
C ALA A 83 -4.35 17.38 7.91
N ASP A 84 -4.34 18.61 8.41
CA ASP A 84 -5.06 19.01 9.62
C ASP A 84 -6.57 18.86 9.48
N THR A 85 -7.11 19.19 8.30
CA THR A 85 -8.54 19.03 8.00
C THR A 85 -8.94 17.55 7.97
N TRP A 86 -8.15 16.71 7.29
CA TRP A 86 -8.39 15.27 7.21
C TRP A 86 -8.16 14.58 8.55
N LYS A 87 -7.21 15.06 9.36
CA LYS A 87 -6.99 14.62 10.74
C LYS A 87 -8.18 14.92 11.65
N PHE A 88 -8.85 16.06 11.46
CA PHE A 88 -10.10 16.29 12.17
C PHE A 88 -11.15 15.23 11.83
N LEU A 89 -11.29 14.88 10.54
CA LEU A 89 -12.28 13.91 10.09
C LEU A 89 -11.98 12.48 10.56
N ILE A 90 -10.72 12.03 10.51
CA ILE A 90 -10.34 10.67 10.95
C ILE A 90 -10.56 10.47 12.46
N ASN A 91 -10.47 11.56 13.25
CA ASN A 91 -10.74 11.51 14.68
C ASN A 91 -12.24 11.41 15.02
N LEU A 92 -13.13 11.46 14.02
CA LEU A 92 -14.54 11.19 14.21
C LEU A 92 -14.79 9.68 14.05
N ASP A 93 -15.30 9.02 15.09
CA ASP A 93 -15.62 7.57 15.06
C ASP A 93 -16.62 7.16 13.96
N SER A 94 -17.31 8.15 13.39
CA SER A 94 -18.27 8.00 12.29
C SER A 94 -17.62 7.96 10.91
N ILE A 95 -16.35 8.34 10.76
CA ILE A 95 -15.70 8.50 9.47
C ILE A 95 -14.53 7.52 9.32
N ILE A 96 -14.53 6.80 8.21
CA ILE A 96 -13.43 5.94 7.78
C ILE A 96 -12.82 6.57 6.53
N LEU A 97 -11.50 6.76 6.52
CA LEU A 97 -10.78 7.28 5.36
C LEU A 97 -10.09 6.13 4.62
N VAL A 98 -10.25 6.07 3.30
CA VAL A 98 -9.56 5.12 2.43
C VAL A 98 -8.82 5.91 1.36
N THR A 99 -7.51 5.66 1.23
CA THR A 99 -6.68 6.45 0.31
C THR A 99 -5.56 5.66 -0.32
N SER A 100 -5.20 6.04 -1.55
CA SER A 100 -3.97 5.58 -2.20
C SER A 100 -2.84 6.58 -2.00
N TYR A 101 -1.62 6.07 -1.99
CA TYR A 101 -0.42 6.89 -1.91
C TYR A 101 0.67 6.33 -2.82
N SER A 102 1.49 7.23 -3.38
CA SER A 102 2.66 6.82 -4.17
C SER A 102 3.81 6.36 -3.27
N LYS A 103 4.59 5.36 -3.69
CA LYS A 103 5.76 4.84 -2.93
C LYS A 103 6.86 5.86 -2.64
N ASN A 104 6.92 6.96 -3.40
CA ASN A 104 8.03 7.93 -3.34
C ASN A 104 7.82 9.07 -2.33
N PHE A 105 6.78 9.00 -1.49
CA PHE A 105 6.52 10.04 -0.49
C PHE A 105 7.28 9.76 0.82
N LYS A 106 7.66 10.83 1.56
CA LYS A 106 8.37 10.71 2.85
C LYS A 106 7.36 10.52 3.99
N PRO A 107 7.17 9.30 4.53
CA PRO A 107 6.08 9.03 5.49
C PRO A 107 6.29 9.75 6.83
N ALA A 108 7.55 9.93 7.23
CA ALA A 108 7.91 10.62 8.45
C ALA A 108 7.43 12.08 8.52
N ALA A 109 7.19 12.72 7.37
CA ALA A 109 6.73 14.11 7.30
C ALA A 109 5.23 14.28 7.59
N TYR A 110 4.44 13.19 7.59
CA TYR A 110 2.98 13.25 7.72
C TYR A 110 2.52 12.54 8.99
N SER A 111 2.11 13.30 10.00
CA SER A 111 1.59 12.74 11.26
C SER A 111 0.32 11.90 11.04
N LEU A 112 -0.53 12.30 10.10
CA LEU A 112 -1.74 11.57 9.69
C LEU A 112 -1.43 10.18 9.12
N TYR A 113 -0.29 10.02 8.44
CA TYR A 113 0.10 8.72 7.87
C TYR A 113 0.30 7.67 8.96
N ARG A 114 0.83 8.06 10.14
CA ARG A 114 1.04 7.14 11.27
C ARG A 114 -0.26 6.64 11.90
N GLN A 115 -1.38 7.32 11.68
CA GLN A 115 -2.69 6.95 12.23
C GLN A 115 -3.48 6.02 11.30
N MET A 116 -3.00 5.80 10.08
CA MET A 116 -3.70 4.99 9.08
C MET A 116 -3.22 3.54 9.13
N GLU A 117 -4.16 2.62 8.98
CA GLU A 117 -3.84 1.22 8.77
C GLU A 117 -3.43 1.00 7.31
N HIS A 118 -2.30 0.33 7.09
CA HIS A 118 -1.73 0.13 5.76
C HIS A 118 -2.14 -1.24 5.23
N ILE A 119 -3.18 -1.26 4.40
CA ILE A 119 -3.53 -2.43 3.61
C ILE A 119 -2.62 -2.42 2.38
N ARG A 120 -1.46 -3.07 2.47
CA ARG A 120 -0.73 -3.43 1.26
C ARG A 120 -1.57 -4.50 0.57
N GLU A 121 -1.86 -4.35 -0.73
CA GLU A 121 -2.13 -5.53 -1.55
C GLU A 121 -0.95 -6.47 -1.27
N GLU A 122 -1.21 -7.60 -0.61
CA GLU A 122 -0.30 -8.73 -0.60
C GLU A 122 -0.10 -9.07 -2.07
N LYS A 123 0.90 -8.43 -2.70
CA LYS A 123 1.50 -9.00 -3.87
C LYS A 123 1.94 -10.36 -3.39
N HIS A 124 1.20 -11.39 -3.79
CA HIS A 124 1.75 -12.73 -3.82
C HIS A 124 3.15 -12.55 -4.37
N GLU A 125 4.15 -12.80 -3.51
CA GLU A 125 5.51 -12.93 -3.96
C GLU A 125 5.44 -14.11 -4.93
N GLU A 126 5.27 -13.80 -6.21
CA GLU A 126 5.53 -14.74 -7.29
C GLU A 126 6.99 -15.10 -7.08
N MET A 127 7.21 -16.20 -6.35
CA MET A 127 8.53 -16.75 -6.11
C MET A 127 9.05 -17.06 -7.51
N ASP A 128 9.88 -16.16 -8.04
CA ASP A 128 10.32 -16.17 -9.43
C ASP A 128 10.79 -17.59 -9.73
N ILE A 129 10.14 -18.25 -10.69
CA ILE A 129 10.29 -19.69 -11.00
C ILE A 129 11.77 -20.06 -11.14
N LYS A 130 12.61 -19.09 -11.53
CA LYS A 130 14.07 -19.17 -11.51
C LYS A 130 14.61 -19.71 -10.19
N TYR A 131 14.22 -19.15 -9.04
CA TYR A 131 14.71 -19.60 -7.73
C TYR A 131 14.33 -21.05 -7.42
N SER A 132 13.11 -21.46 -7.80
CA SER A 132 12.64 -22.85 -7.66
C SER A 132 13.46 -23.81 -8.54
N ILE A 133 13.71 -23.45 -9.80
CA ILE A 133 14.53 -24.23 -10.72
C ILE A 133 15.97 -24.34 -10.21
N PHE A 134 16.54 -23.24 -9.71
CA PHE A 134 17.89 -23.23 -9.14
C PHE A 134 18.02 -24.08 -7.87
N ALA A 135 17.00 -24.10 -7.01
CA ALA A 135 16.96 -24.97 -5.84
C ALA A 135 16.96 -26.46 -6.24
N ILE A 136 16.19 -26.82 -7.26
CA ILE A 136 16.14 -28.20 -7.79
C ILE A 136 17.49 -28.62 -8.38
N ILE A 137 18.13 -27.77 -9.18
CA ILE A 137 19.46 -28.05 -9.75
C ILE A 137 20.50 -28.22 -8.63
N THR A 138 20.44 -27.38 -7.60
CA THR A 138 21.35 -27.47 -6.44
C THR A 138 21.14 -28.77 -5.66
N ALA A 139 19.89 -29.18 -5.44
CA ALA A 139 19.57 -30.44 -4.79
C ALA A 139 20.04 -31.65 -5.62
N LEU A 140 19.82 -31.65 -6.93
CA LEU A 140 20.32 -32.69 -7.84
C LEU A 140 21.85 -32.78 -7.83
N GLY A 141 22.54 -31.64 -7.79
CA GLY A 141 23.99 -31.56 -7.62
C GLY A 141 24.46 -32.18 -6.30
N LEU A 142 23.77 -31.89 -5.20
CA LEU A 142 24.06 -32.45 -3.88
C LEU A 142 23.84 -33.98 -3.82
N PHE A 143 22.74 -34.48 -4.39
CA PHE A 143 22.47 -35.92 -4.47
C PHE A 143 23.49 -36.65 -5.34
N SER A 144 23.89 -36.05 -6.46
CA SER A 144 24.96 -36.56 -7.32
C SER A 144 26.30 -36.59 -6.59
N TYR A 145 26.59 -35.56 -5.79
CA TYR A 145 27.78 -35.49 -4.94
C TYR A 145 27.82 -36.63 -3.91
N ILE A 146 26.75 -36.85 -3.15
CA ILE A 146 26.69 -37.92 -2.13
C ILE A 146 26.91 -39.30 -2.78
N LYS A 147 26.31 -39.54 -3.96
CA LYS A 147 26.42 -40.81 -4.69
C LYS A 147 27.81 -41.03 -5.29
N LEU A 148 28.50 -39.98 -5.74
CA LEU A 148 29.84 -40.09 -6.34
C LEU A 148 30.95 -40.12 -5.28
N ALA A 149 30.80 -39.35 -4.20
CA ALA A 149 31.73 -39.35 -3.07
C ALA A 149 31.77 -40.71 -2.34
N THR A 150 30.66 -41.45 -2.36
CA THR A 150 30.58 -42.82 -1.83
C THR A 150 31.09 -43.89 -2.80
N ALA A 151 31.23 -43.58 -4.10
CA ALA A 151 31.53 -44.56 -5.15
C ALA A 151 32.99 -44.54 -5.66
N SER A 152 33.73 -43.43 -5.55
CA SER A 152 35.09 -43.38 -6.11
C SER A 152 36.02 -42.32 -5.51
N ASN A 153 37.30 -42.73 -5.41
CA ASN A 153 38.55 -41.98 -5.23
C ASN A 153 38.46 -40.46 -4.93
N ALA A 154 39.07 -40.06 -3.81
CA ALA A 154 39.06 -38.73 -3.20
C ALA A 154 39.39 -37.54 -4.14
N TYR A 155 40.05 -37.80 -5.27
CA TYR A 155 40.37 -36.81 -6.29
C TYR A 155 39.15 -36.28 -7.06
N ILE A 156 38.16 -37.13 -7.36
CA ILE A 156 36.93 -36.70 -8.06
C ILE A 156 36.04 -35.88 -7.13
N ALA A 157 36.05 -36.22 -5.84
CA ALA A 157 35.31 -35.50 -4.81
C ALA A 157 35.79 -34.04 -4.63
N SER A 158 37.10 -33.79 -4.71
CA SER A 158 37.66 -32.43 -4.53
C SER A 158 37.36 -31.49 -5.71
N ILE A 159 37.38 -31.99 -6.94
CA ILE A 159 37.02 -31.22 -8.15
C ILE A 159 35.54 -30.82 -8.12
N LEU A 160 34.66 -31.72 -7.68
CA LEU A 160 33.23 -31.44 -7.53
C LEU A 160 32.95 -30.46 -6.38
N LEU A 161 33.65 -30.57 -5.25
CA LEU A 161 33.58 -29.61 -4.15
C LEU A 161 33.95 -28.19 -4.59
N ALA A 162 35.01 -28.05 -5.40
CA ALA A 162 35.42 -26.78 -5.95
C ALA A 162 34.34 -26.17 -6.87
N GLY A 163 33.67 -27.01 -7.69
CA GLY A 163 32.57 -26.58 -8.55
C GLY A 163 31.34 -26.11 -7.78
N ILE A 164 30.94 -26.85 -6.73
CA ILE A 164 29.80 -26.47 -5.86
C ILE A 164 30.11 -25.18 -5.10
N TRP A 165 31.33 -25.06 -4.55
CA TRP A 165 31.79 -23.87 -3.85
C TRP A 165 31.79 -22.64 -4.76
N PHE A 166 32.30 -22.78 -5.98
CA PHE A 166 32.31 -21.70 -6.96
C PHE A 166 30.88 -21.31 -7.39
N GLY A 167 29.98 -22.29 -7.60
CA GLY A 167 28.57 -22.04 -7.88
C GLY A 167 27.86 -21.26 -6.76
N LEU A 168 28.13 -21.59 -5.49
CA LEU A 168 27.59 -20.87 -4.33
C LEU A 168 28.08 -19.43 -4.25
N ILE A 169 29.35 -19.17 -4.56
CA ILE A 169 29.90 -17.81 -4.61
C ILE A 169 29.22 -16.98 -5.69
N VAL A 170 29.08 -17.53 -6.90
CA VAL A 170 28.39 -16.86 -8.01
C VAL A 170 26.92 -16.59 -7.66
N PHE A 171 26.24 -17.56 -7.04
CA PHE A 171 24.88 -17.40 -6.55
C PHE A 171 24.73 -16.27 -5.52
N ARG A 172 25.65 -16.19 -4.54
CA ARG A 172 25.67 -15.09 -3.56
C ARG A 172 25.81 -13.74 -4.25
N THR A 173 26.67 -13.64 -5.27
CA THR A 173 26.87 -12.41 -6.03
C THR A 173 25.61 -12.01 -6.79
N PHE A 174 24.95 -12.95 -7.49
CA PHE A 174 23.71 -12.66 -8.20
C PHE A 174 22.56 -12.25 -7.27
N LEU A 175 22.40 -12.89 -6.11
CA LEU A 175 21.41 -12.48 -5.12
C LEU A 175 21.65 -11.08 -4.57
N PHE A 176 22.92 -10.68 -4.44
CA PHE A 176 23.29 -9.35 -3.96
C PHE A 176 23.02 -8.28 -5.02
N VAL A 177 23.35 -8.56 -6.29
CA VAL A 177 23.10 -7.66 -7.42
C VAL A 177 21.60 -7.55 -7.76
N GLY A 178 20.84 -8.65 -7.65
CA GLY A 178 19.41 -8.67 -7.94
C GLY A 178 18.51 -8.05 -6.86
N ARG A 179 19.08 -7.71 -5.68
CA ARG A 179 18.38 -7.01 -4.59
C ARG A 179 18.68 -5.50 -4.55
N GLY A 180 19.52 -4.99 -5.45
CA GLY A 180 19.87 -3.57 -5.59
C GLY A 180 18.99 -2.80 -6.56
#